data_AF-A0A2V4NEW4-F1
#
_entry.id   AF-A0A2V4NEW4-F1
#
_cell.length_a   1.000
_cell.length_b   1.000
_cell.length_c   1.000
_cell.angle_alpha   90.00
_cell.angle_beta   90.00
_cell.angle_gamma   90.00
#
_symmetry.space_group_name_H-M   'P 1'
#
loop_
_entity.id
_entity.type
_entity.pdbx_description
1 polymer ?
#
loop_
_entity_poly.entity_id
_entity_poly.type
_entity_poly.pdbx_seq_one_letter_code
_entity_poly.pdbx_strand_id
1 'polypeptide(L)'
;MSLTPTDREHLNILIQRAARNLTPQERSTLLRLWERNRPPCSPVHRTVQHLTHQHLEPPLPSPSPRGRAIADLTELAVSWPELRDALTARTTTWPPAGRMTDYQRQLTPDEAAAEQYATAAELAERTALAPGEHPAPLSVTVLDTISEIQDELLGLADEIAGAVQRPPFTFKIPSASPHDDIARRLALTELTDRADPRRWRYNLAGRDGATAASWLADRLTDPAGPFKPLTDTQIEWIGAVAAACRRRAEPLLASPTTADGQAVDLPLVCECGGQLSVTNSVDDFRVRCAGCGITWTGTSLLEQLRAT
;
A
#
# COMPACT_ATOMS: atom_id res chain seq x y z
N MET A 1 10.56 26.09 21.93
CA MET A 1 10.17 27.26 21.13
C MET A 1 8.68 27.47 21.32
N SER A 2 8.31 28.60 21.91
CA SER A 2 6.92 28.99 22.16
C SER A 2 6.28 29.45 20.85
N LEU A 3 5.13 28.87 20.50
CA LEU A 3 4.36 29.26 19.32
C LEU A 3 3.94 30.73 19.41
N THR A 4 4.08 31.46 18.31
CA THR A 4 3.65 32.86 18.25
C THR A 4 2.11 32.93 18.28
N PRO A 5 1.51 34.06 18.69
CA PRO A 5 0.06 34.24 18.70
C PRO A 5 -0.58 33.97 17.32
N THR A 6 0.14 34.32 16.25
CA THR A 6 -0.27 34.11 14.86
C THR A 6 -0.22 32.63 14.46
N ASP A 7 0.77 31.87 14.95
CA ASP A 7 0.83 30.40 14.75
C ASP A 7 -0.31 29.68 15.47
N ARG A 8 -0.72 30.17 16.64
CA ARG A 8 -1.86 29.64 17.39
C ARG A 8 -3.19 29.91 16.69
N GLU A 9 -3.33 31.06 16.05
CA GLU A 9 -4.54 31.45 15.31
C GLU A 9 -4.68 30.66 14.00
N HIS A 10 -3.58 30.43 13.29
CA HIS A 10 -3.53 29.54 12.13
C HIS A 10 -3.76 28.05 12.49
N LEU A 11 -3.20 27.57 13.60
CA LEU A 11 -3.52 26.24 14.13
C LEU A 11 -5.02 26.11 14.47
N ASN A 12 -5.61 27.15 15.04
CA ASN A 12 -7.04 27.17 15.35
C ASN A 12 -7.90 27.07 14.10
N ILE A 13 -7.55 27.78 13.02
CA ILE A 13 -8.28 27.76 11.74
C ILE A 13 -8.14 26.41 11.01
N LEU A 14 -6.98 25.76 11.10
CA LEU A 14 -6.74 24.44 10.50
C LEU A 14 -7.41 23.31 11.30
N ILE A 15 -7.42 23.40 12.63
CA ILE A 15 -8.20 22.51 13.51
C ILE A 15 -9.70 22.73 13.31
N GLN A 16 -10.14 23.97 13.11
CA GLN A 16 -11.53 24.31 12.77
C GLN A 16 -11.99 23.68 11.44
N ARG A 17 -11.09 23.51 10.46
CA ARG A 17 -11.38 22.83 9.19
C ARG A 17 -11.42 21.30 9.34
N ALA A 18 -10.57 20.71 10.17
CA ALA A 18 -10.56 19.28 10.45
C ALA A 18 -11.71 18.82 11.39
N ALA A 19 -12.23 19.72 12.23
CA ALA A 19 -13.19 19.41 13.29
C ALA A 19 -14.62 19.95 13.01
N ARG A 20 -15.13 19.82 11.77
CA ARG A 20 -16.48 20.30 11.41
C ARG A 20 -17.64 19.59 12.13
N ASN A 21 -17.38 18.52 12.90
CA ASN A 21 -18.39 17.78 13.66
C ASN A 21 -18.17 17.76 15.19
N LEU A 22 -17.24 18.55 15.75
CA LEU A 22 -16.99 18.59 17.19
C LEU A 22 -17.47 19.90 17.83
N THR A 23 -18.11 19.81 18.99
CA THR A 23 -18.52 20.98 19.76
C THR A 23 -17.31 21.77 20.28
N PRO A 24 -17.45 23.09 20.56
CA PRO A 24 -16.35 23.90 21.08
C PRO A 24 -15.71 23.36 22.37
N GLN A 25 -16.50 22.65 23.19
CA GLN A 25 -16.06 22.07 24.46
C GLN A 25 -15.22 20.80 24.25
N GLU A 26 -15.63 19.91 23.32
CA GLU A 26 -14.87 18.71 22.93
C GLU A 26 -13.54 19.08 22.26
N ARG A 27 -13.54 20.14 21.46
CA ARG A 27 -12.34 20.69 20.81
C ARG A 27 -11.31 21.18 21.82
N SER A 28 -11.73 21.93 22.85
CA SER A 28 -10.82 22.42 23.89
C SER A 28 -10.31 21.30 24.81
N THR A 29 -11.05 20.19 24.86
CA THR A 29 -10.73 19.03 25.68
C THR A 29 -9.73 18.13 24.99
N LEU A 30 -9.87 17.90 23.68
CA LEU A 30 -8.89 17.14 22.87
C LEU A 30 -7.51 17.81 22.84
N LEU A 31 -7.46 19.14 22.65
CA LEU A 31 -6.19 19.87 22.63
C LEU A 31 -5.48 19.83 23.98
N ARG A 32 -6.22 19.99 25.08
CA ARG A 32 -5.67 19.89 26.43
C ARG A 32 -5.26 18.47 26.80
N LEU A 33 -6.01 17.45 26.35
CA LEU A 33 -5.65 16.05 26.55
C LEU A 33 -4.41 15.66 25.75
N TRP A 34 -4.27 16.14 24.52
CA TRP A 34 -3.10 15.86 23.68
C TRP A 34 -1.83 16.58 24.18
N GLU A 35 -1.94 17.86 24.60
CA GLU A 35 -0.82 18.57 25.22
C GLU A 35 -0.38 17.94 26.55
N ARG A 36 -1.32 17.35 27.30
CA ARG A 36 -1.07 16.69 28.59
C ARG A 36 -0.55 15.25 28.45
N ASN A 37 -1.02 14.50 27.46
CA ASN A 37 -0.74 13.07 27.28
C ASN A 37 0.07 12.78 26.01
N ARG A 38 0.91 13.72 25.56
CA ARG A 38 1.79 13.52 24.40
C ARG A 38 2.59 12.22 24.62
N PRO A 39 2.32 11.14 23.86
CA PRO A 39 3.01 9.89 24.10
C PRO A 39 4.49 10.12 23.83
N PRO A 40 5.40 9.71 24.72
CA PRO A 40 6.80 9.67 24.35
C PRO A 40 6.88 8.71 23.15
N CYS A 41 7.39 9.16 21.99
CA CYS A 41 7.95 8.15 21.11
C CYS A 41 9.03 7.46 21.96
N SER A 42 9.03 6.14 21.96
CA SER A 42 9.96 5.36 22.77
C SER A 42 11.35 5.98 22.68
N PRO A 43 11.94 6.41 23.82
CA PRO A 43 13.19 7.14 23.83
C PRO A 43 14.34 6.16 23.68
N VAL A 44 14.44 5.47 22.54
CA VAL A 44 15.61 4.65 22.23
C VAL A 44 16.75 5.49 21.65
N HIS A 45 16.54 6.78 21.32
CA HIS A 45 17.57 7.55 20.63
C HIS A 45 17.95 8.95 21.14
N ARG A 46 17.46 9.44 22.29
CA ARG A 46 17.75 10.85 22.66
C ARG A 46 18.32 11.18 24.03
N THR A 47 18.64 10.20 24.88
CA THR A 47 19.24 10.50 26.19
C THR A 47 20.38 9.55 26.59
N VAL A 48 21.33 9.33 25.69
CA VAL A 48 22.67 8.82 26.04
C VAL A 48 23.74 9.64 25.32
N GLN A 49 23.80 10.94 25.59
CA GLN A 49 24.89 11.77 25.07
C GLN A 49 25.78 12.42 26.12
N HIS A 50 25.52 12.27 27.43
CA HIS A 50 26.43 12.88 28.40
C HIS A 50 26.91 12.04 29.60
N LEU A 51 26.39 10.85 29.91
CA LEU A 51 26.86 10.09 31.09
C LEU A 51 26.89 8.55 30.96
N THR A 52 27.04 8.00 29.76
CA THR A 52 27.31 6.56 29.57
C THR A 52 28.27 6.33 28.41
N HIS A 53 29.53 6.74 28.60
CA HIS A 53 30.64 6.09 27.92
C HIS A 53 30.68 4.63 28.41
N GLN A 54 30.06 3.68 27.69
CA GLN A 54 30.77 2.44 27.29
C GLN A 54 30.01 1.39 26.46
N HIS A 55 28.68 1.35 26.35
CA HIS A 55 28.02 0.34 25.49
C HIS A 55 26.88 0.94 24.65
N LEU A 56 27.22 1.47 23.47
CA LEU A 56 26.27 1.76 22.39
C LEU A 56 26.22 0.53 21.49
N GLU A 57 25.06 -0.12 21.39
CA GLU A 57 24.79 -1.06 20.30
C GLU A 57 24.94 -0.33 18.95
N PRO A 58 25.59 -0.95 17.96
CA PRO A 58 25.80 -0.32 16.66
C PRO A 58 24.45 -0.05 15.97
N PRO A 59 24.33 1.04 15.18
CA PRO A 59 23.12 1.28 14.38
C PRO A 59 22.85 0.05 13.52
N LEU A 60 21.59 -0.41 13.51
CA LEU A 60 21.18 -1.54 12.67
C LEU A 60 21.69 -1.32 11.25
N PRO A 61 22.36 -2.30 10.63
CA PRO A 61 22.87 -2.16 9.29
C PRO A 61 21.70 -1.83 8.36
N SER A 62 21.85 -0.82 7.51
CA SER A 62 20.92 -0.55 6.43
C SER A 62 20.63 -1.86 5.69
N PRO A 63 19.36 -2.20 5.39
CA PRO A 63 19.01 -3.47 4.78
C PRO A 63 19.88 -3.67 3.53
N SER A 64 20.45 -4.86 3.37
CA SER A 64 21.27 -5.17 2.20
C SER A 64 20.47 -4.90 0.91
N PRO A 65 21.11 -4.63 -0.25
CA PRO A 65 20.41 -4.43 -1.51
C PRO A 65 19.40 -5.55 -1.79
N ARG A 66 19.79 -6.79 -1.47
CA ARG A 66 18.94 -7.98 -1.52
C ARG A 66 17.74 -7.91 -0.56
N GLY A 67 17.96 -7.51 0.68
CA GLY A 67 16.88 -7.34 1.67
C GLY A 67 15.86 -6.27 1.27
N ARG A 68 16.31 -5.16 0.66
CA ARG A 68 15.41 -4.14 0.12
C ARG A 68 14.58 -4.67 -1.05
N ALA A 69 15.22 -5.37 -1.99
CA ALA A 69 14.52 -5.97 -3.12
C ALA A 69 13.45 -6.98 -2.67
N ILE A 70 13.74 -7.79 -1.65
CA ILE A 70 12.75 -8.70 -1.04
C ILE A 70 11.58 -7.89 -0.47
N ALA A 71 11.85 -6.86 0.33
CA ALA A 71 10.80 -6.04 0.93
C ALA A 71 9.89 -5.38 -0.12
N ASP A 72 10.48 -4.78 -1.17
CA ASP A 72 9.71 -4.12 -2.24
C ASP A 72 8.81 -5.11 -2.99
N LEU A 73 9.33 -6.31 -3.30
CA LEU A 73 8.56 -7.36 -4.00
C LEU A 73 7.47 -7.97 -3.12
N THR A 74 7.76 -8.23 -1.84
CA THR A 74 6.76 -8.73 -0.89
C THR A 74 5.62 -7.72 -0.72
N GLU A 75 5.96 -6.44 -0.57
CA GLU A 75 4.98 -5.37 -0.48
C GLU A 75 4.14 -5.25 -1.75
N LEU A 76 4.75 -5.33 -2.94
CA LEU A 76 4.02 -5.37 -4.22
C LEU A 76 3.07 -6.57 -4.32
N ALA A 77 3.50 -7.75 -3.88
CA ALA A 77 2.66 -8.96 -3.90
C ALA A 77 1.46 -8.84 -2.94
N VAL A 78 1.68 -8.30 -1.74
CA VAL A 78 0.62 -8.10 -0.72
C VAL A 78 -0.35 -7.00 -1.13
N SER A 79 0.15 -5.89 -1.68
CA SER A 79 -0.66 -4.73 -2.08
C SER A 79 -1.40 -4.91 -3.43
N TRP A 80 -1.16 -6.01 -4.14
CA TRP A 80 -1.75 -6.25 -5.46
C TRP A 80 -3.29 -6.26 -5.51
N PRO A 81 -4.01 -6.87 -4.55
CA PRO A 81 -5.47 -6.78 -4.50
C PRO A 81 -5.94 -5.32 -4.34
N GLU A 82 -5.28 -4.53 -3.50
CA GLU A 82 -5.62 -3.11 -3.30
C GLU A 82 -5.37 -2.28 -4.57
N LEU A 83 -4.28 -2.55 -5.29
CA LEU A 83 -4.04 -1.97 -6.61
C LEU A 83 -5.19 -2.30 -7.58
N ARG A 84 -5.63 -3.56 -7.60
CA ARG A 84 -6.76 -3.98 -8.47
C ARG A 84 -8.07 -3.35 -8.04
N ASP A 85 -8.32 -3.22 -6.76
CA ASP A 85 -9.52 -2.57 -6.22
C ASP A 85 -9.54 -1.09 -6.63
N ALA A 86 -8.38 -0.42 -6.65
CA ALA A 86 -8.24 0.96 -7.12
C ALA A 86 -8.69 1.17 -8.58
N LEU A 87 -8.74 0.12 -9.42
CA LEU A 87 -9.32 0.20 -10.77
C LEU A 87 -10.82 0.50 -10.74
N THR A 88 -11.52 -0.13 -9.80
CA THR A 88 -12.98 -0.07 -9.67
C THR A 88 -13.45 1.07 -8.76
N ALA A 89 -12.50 1.66 -8.04
CA ALA A 89 -12.79 2.60 -7.00
C ALA A 89 -13.16 3.95 -7.65
N ARG A 90 -14.42 4.34 -7.45
CA ARG A 90 -15.02 5.50 -8.10
C ARG A 90 -14.45 6.75 -7.44
N THR A 91 -14.00 7.71 -8.25
CA THR A 91 -13.81 9.09 -7.79
C THR A 91 -15.19 9.72 -7.60
N THR A 92 -15.84 9.43 -6.47
CA THR A 92 -17.19 9.92 -6.14
C THR A 92 -17.25 11.38 -5.72
N THR A 93 -16.12 12.10 -5.64
CA THR A 93 -16.12 13.49 -5.20
C THR A 93 -16.32 14.45 -6.38
N TRP A 94 -17.54 14.44 -6.91
CA TRP A 94 -18.06 15.57 -7.68
C TRP A 94 -19.46 15.95 -7.20
N PRO A 95 -19.72 17.22 -6.85
CA PRO A 95 -18.81 18.36 -6.91
C PRO A 95 -17.88 18.43 -5.69
N PRO A 96 -16.80 19.23 -5.77
CA PRO A 96 -15.86 19.42 -4.66
C PRO A 96 -16.58 19.86 -3.39
N ALA A 97 -16.33 19.11 -2.31
CA ALA A 97 -16.90 19.32 -0.99
C ALA A 97 -16.77 20.79 -0.57
N GLY A 98 -17.91 21.46 -0.42
CA GLY A 98 -17.98 22.82 0.12
C GLY A 98 -18.95 23.76 -0.60
N ARG A 99 -19.24 23.58 -1.89
CA ARG A 99 -20.15 24.52 -2.59
C ARG A 99 -21.61 24.06 -2.62
N MET A 100 -21.85 22.75 -2.80
CA MET A 100 -23.22 22.23 -2.93
C MET A 100 -23.96 22.19 -1.59
N THR A 101 -23.28 21.80 -0.51
CA THR A 101 -23.90 21.69 0.82
C THR A 101 -24.26 23.07 1.38
N ASP A 102 -23.44 24.08 1.07
CA ASP A 102 -23.70 25.47 1.44
C ASP A 102 -24.85 26.06 0.61
N TYR A 103 -24.94 25.71 -0.68
CA TYR A 103 -26.06 26.04 -1.56
C TYR A 103 -27.36 25.35 -1.11
N GLN A 104 -27.32 24.06 -0.77
CA GLN A 104 -28.43 23.28 -0.21
C GLN A 104 -28.94 23.83 1.13
N ARG A 105 -28.07 24.43 1.94
CA ARG A 105 -28.46 25.14 3.17
C ARG A 105 -29.11 26.51 2.92
N GLN A 106 -28.91 27.10 1.74
CA GLN A 106 -29.49 28.39 1.35
C GLN A 106 -30.85 28.24 0.65
N LEU A 107 -31.22 27.03 0.25
CA LEU A 107 -32.50 26.72 -0.36
C LEU A 107 -33.63 26.73 0.68
N THR A 108 -34.74 27.36 0.32
CA THR A 108 -35.97 27.26 1.08
C THR A 108 -36.55 25.84 0.98
N PRO A 109 -37.43 25.42 1.91
CA PRO A 109 -38.00 24.06 1.90
C PRO A 109 -38.68 23.68 0.58
N ASP A 110 -39.34 24.65 -0.06
CA ASP A 110 -40.03 24.45 -1.35
C ASP A 110 -39.04 24.30 -2.51
N GLU A 111 -37.95 25.08 -2.51
CA GLU A 111 -36.90 24.97 -3.52
C GLU A 111 -36.09 23.67 -3.35
N ALA A 112 -35.81 23.26 -2.11
CA ALA A 112 -35.16 21.99 -1.82
C ALA A 112 -35.99 20.79 -2.28
N ALA A 113 -37.32 20.84 -2.10
CA ALA A 113 -38.22 19.81 -2.61
C ALA A 113 -38.21 19.77 -4.15
N ALA A 114 -38.32 20.93 -4.81
CA ALA A 114 -38.28 21.02 -6.28
C ALA A 114 -36.96 20.49 -6.86
N GLU A 115 -35.84 20.79 -6.22
CA GLU A 115 -34.52 20.33 -6.65
C GLU A 115 -34.31 18.84 -6.41
N GLN A 116 -34.86 18.30 -5.31
CA GLN A 116 -34.92 16.85 -5.08
C GLN A 116 -35.76 16.13 -6.14
N TYR A 117 -36.92 16.69 -6.51
CA TYR A 117 -37.75 16.13 -7.59
C TYR A 117 -37.03 16.18 -8.95
N ALA A 118 -36.35 17.29 -9.27
CA ALA A 118 -35.56 17.42 -10.50
C ALA A 118 -34.40 16.44 -10.54
N THR A 119 -33.65 16.29 -9.45
CA THR A 119 -32.54 15.34 -9.34
C THR A 119 -33.03 13.89 -9.45
N ALA A 120 -34.16 13.57 -8.83
CA ALA A 120 -34.77 12.25 -8.92
C ALA A 120 -35.27 11.95 -10.35
N ALA A 121 -35.80 12.95 -11.05
CA ALA A 121 -36.19 12.83 -12.46
C ALA A 121 -34.96 12.62 -13.36
N GLU A 122 -33.91 13.41 -13.21
CA GLU A 122 -32.65 13.24 -13.94
C GLU A 122 -32.01 11.87 -13.68
N LEU A 123 -32.03 11.38 -12.44
CA LEU A 123 -31.53 10.04 -12.09
C LEU A 123 -32.40 8.93 -12.68
N ALA A 124 -33.72 9.12 -12.76
CA ALA A 124 -34.63 8.17 -13.39
C ALA A 124 -34.44 8.10 -14.92
N GLU A 125 -34.05 9.21 -15.56
CA GLU A 125 -33.74 9.28 -16.99
C GLU A 125 -32.36 8.67 -17.34
N ARG A 126 -31.44 8.60 -16.36
CA ARG A 126 -30.13 7.93 -16.49
C ARG A 126 -30.26 6.40 -16.46
N THR A 127 -30.73 5.84 -17.57
CA THR A 127 -30.61 4.40 -17.84
C THR A 127 -29.23 4.07 -18.44
N ALA A 128 -28.75 2.83 -18.28
CA ALA A 128 -27.44 2.40 -18.83
C ALA A 128 -27.34 2.50 -20.37
N LEU A 129 -28.48 2.69 -21.05
CA LEU A 129 -28.59 2.88 -22.50
C LEU A 129 -28.80 4.36 -22.88
N ALA A 130 -28.90 5.27 -21.90
CA ALA A 130 -29.10 6.69 -22.15
C ALA A 130 -27.81 7.29 -22.76
N PRO A 131 -27.91 7.95 -23.93
CA PRO A 131 -26.78 8.66 -24.52
C PRO A 131 -26.48 9.93 -23.68
N GLY A 132 -25.38 9.90 -22.95
CA GLY A 132 -24.87 11.01 -22.11
C GLY A 132 -23.43 10.73 -21.65
N GLU A 133 -22.73 11.75 -21.14
CA GLU A 133 -21.41 11.59 -20.51
C GLU A 133 -21.54 10.76 -19.24
N HIS A 134 -21.26 9.47 -19.35
CA HIS A 134 -21.07 8.60 -18.19
C HIS A 134 -19.63 8.75 -17.71
N PRO A 135 -19.36 9.01 -16.41
CA PRO A 135 -18.00 8.93 -15.91
C PRO A 135 -17.46 7.53 -16.22
N ALA A 136 -16.28 7.47 -16.84
CA ALA A 136 -15.68 6.19 -17.22
C ALA A 136 -15.60 5.30 -15.97
N PRO A 137 -16.10 4.05 -16.00
CA PRO A 137 -16.20 3.19 -14.83
C PRO A 137 -14.83 2.76 -14.26
N LEU A 138 -13.74 3.08 -14.96
CA LEU A 138 -12.36 2.71 -14.64
C LEU A 138 -11.44 3.91 -14.87
N SER A 139 -10.51 4.14 -13.95
CA SER A 139 -9.43 5.10 -14.17
C SER A 139 -8.42 4.50 -15.15
N VAL A 140 -8.42 5.00 -16.39
CA VAL A 140 -7.52 4.53 -17.47
C VAL A 140 -6.05 4.64 -17.04
N THR A 141 -5.67 5.74 -16.38
CA THR A 141 -4.32 5.94 -15.86
C THR A 141 -3.89 4.87 -14.85
N VAL A 142 -4.80 4.46 -13.96
CA VAL A 142 -4.52 3.40 -12.96
C VAL A 142 -4.38 2.06 -13.67
N LEU A 143 -5.26 1.78 -14.65
CA LEU A 143 -5.18 0.57 -15.48
C LEU A 143 -3.87 0.49 -16.24
N ASP A 144 -3.45 1.56 -16.89
CA ASP A 144 -2.21 1.61 -17.65
C ASP A 144 -1.00 1.37 -16.74
N THR A 145 -0.96 2.04 -15.58
CA THR A 145 0.14 1.90 -14.62
C THR A 145 0.22 0.48 -14.04
N ILE A 146 -0.92 -0.13 -13.69
CA ILE A 146 -0.96 -1.51 -13.17
C ILE A 146 -0.55 -2.50 -14.26
N SER A 147 -1.00 -2.29 -15.50
CA SER A 147 -0.63 -3.14 -16.64
C SER A 147 0.86 -3.06 -16.93
N GLU A 148 1.44 -1.86 -16.90
CA GLU A 148 2.89 -1.65 -17.08
C GLU A 148 3.71 -2.35 -15.99
N ILE A 149 3.31 -2.19 -14.71
CA ILE A 149 3.97 -2.90 -13.58
C ILE A 149 3.85 -4.41 -13.76
N GLN A 150 2.68 -4.90 -14.15
CA GLN A 150 2.44 -6.33 -14.36
C GLN A 150 3.36 -6.88 -15.46
N ASP A 151 3.39 -6.22 -16.61
CA ASP A 151 4.18 -6.66 -17.77
C ASP A 151 5.67 -6.66 -17.44
N GLU A 152 6.17 -5.66 -16.72
CA GLU A 152 7.56 -5.62 -16.27
C GLU A 152 7.90 -6.74 -15.28
N LEU A 153 7.04 -7.00 -14.29
CA LEU A 153 7.27 -8.06 -13.31
C LEU A 153 7.21 -9.45 -13.96
N LEU A 154 6.25 -9.68 -14.86
CA LEU A 154 6.13 -10.93 -15.60
C LEU A 154 7.31 -11.13 -16.56
N GLY A 155 7.69 -10.09 -17.30
CA GLY A 155 8.84 -10.13 -18.20
C GLY A 155 10.14 -10.40 -17.45
N LEU A 156 10.35 -9.74 -16.32
CA LEU A 156 11.50 -9.99 -15.45
C LEU A 156 11.50 -11.43 -14.91
N ALA A 157 10.35 -11.94 -14.46
CA ALA A 157 10.24 -13.31 -13.98
C ALA A 157 10.53 -14.33 -15.10
N ASP A 158 10.02 -14.11 -16.31
CA ASP A 158 10.28 -14.94 -17.49
C ASP A 158 11.78 -14.97 -17.84
N GLU A 159 12.45 -13.80 -17.86
CA GLU A 159 13.88 -13.71 -18.19
C GLU A 159 14.77 -14.35 -17.10
N ILE A 160 14.51 -14.02 -15.83
CA ILE A 160 15.26 -14.62 -14.71
C ILE A 160 15.03 -16.13 -14.68
N ALA A 161 13.80 -16.61 -14.85
CA ALA A 161 13.50 -18.03 -14.93
C ALA A 161 14.24 -18.70 -16.09
N GLY A 162 14.27 -18.09 -17.27
CA GLY A 162 15.01 -18.60 -18.42
C GLY A 162 16.52 -18.75 -18.14
N ALA A 163 17.10 -17.83 -17.36
CA ALA A 163 18.51 -17.87 -17.01
C ALA A 163 18.84 -18.85 -15.87
N VAL A 164 18.00 -18.92 -14.83
CA VAL A 164 18.33 -19.63 -13.58
C VAL A 164 17.62 -20.97 -13.42
N GLN A 165 16.44 -21.15 -13.99
CA GLN A 165 15.69 -22.40 -13.84
C GLN A 165 16.37 -23.51 -14.63
N ARG A 166 16.74 -24.60 -13.95
CA ARG A 166 17.32 -25.76 -14.62
C ARG A 166 16.24 -26.43 -15.46
N PRO A 167 16.59 -27.02 -16.62
CA PRO A 167 15.64 -27.83 -17.36
C PRO A 167 15.05 -28.90 -16.44
N PRO A 168 13.77 -29.27 -16.61
CA PRO A 168 13.18 -30.37 -15.87
C PRO A 168 14.05 -31.62 -16.00
N PHE A 169 14.17 -32.36 -14.91
CA PHE A 169 14.89 -33.61 -14.91
C PHE A 169 14.27 -34.54 -15.95
N THR A 170 15.07 -35.06 -16.88
CA THR A 170 14.61 -36.03 -17.90
C THR A 170 15.52 -37.26 -17.88
N PHE A 171 14.93 -38.44 -17.75
CA PHE A 171 15.66 -39.71 -17.89
C PHE A 171 15.22 -40.41 -19.17
N LYS A 172 16.19 -40.97 -19.91
CA LYS A 172 15.87 -42.00 -20.91
C LYS A 172 15.68 -43.31 -20.16
N ILE A 173 14.43 -43.68 -19.91
CA ILE A 173 14.09 -44.95 -19.26
C ILE A 173 14.42 -46.09 -20.25
N PRO A 174 15.40 -46.96 -19.96
CA PRO A 174 15.85 -47.98 -20.91
C PRO A 174 14.84 -49.11 -21.14
N SER A 175 13.89 -49.30 -20.22
CA SER A 175 12.94 -50.41 -20.21
C SER A 175 11.58 -49.97 -19.66
N ALA A 176 10.51 -50.17 -20.43
CA ALA A 176 9.13 -49.91 -20.02
C ALA A 176 8.48 -51.14 -19.33
N SER A 177 9.28 -52.05 -18.76
CA SER A 177 8.74 -53.21 -18.06
C SER A 177 7.95 -52.76 -16.82
N PRO A 178 6.69 -53.22 -16.62
CA PRO A 178 5.88 -52.88 -15.45
C PRO A 178 6.52 -53.25 -14.10
N HIS A 179 7.56 -54.10 -14.10
CA HIS A 179 8.26 -54.56 -12.90
C HIS A 179 9.59 -53.84 -12.64
N ASP A 180 9.98 -52.87 -13.46
CA ASP A 180 11.20 -52.10 -13.23
C ASP A 180 10.95 -50.97 -12.22
N ASP A 181 11.23 -51.26 -10.95
CA ASP A 181 11.06 -50.33 -9.84
C ASP A 181 11.97 -49.10 -9.95
N ILE A 182 13.14 -49.22 -10.58
CA ILE A 182 14.04 -48.09 -10.78
C ILE A 182 13.43 -47.16 -11.82
N ALA A 183 13.02 -47.70 -12.98
CA ALA A 183 12.32 -46.93 -14.01
C ALA A 183 11.11 -46.18 -13.44
N ARG A 184 10.30 -46.84 -12.61
CA ARG A 184 9.15 -46.22 -11.94
C ARG A 184 9.54 -45.07 -11.02
N ARG A 185 10.58 -45.24 -10.18
CA ARG A 185 11.07 -44.17 -9.28
C ARG A 185 11.62 -42.98 -10.05
N LEU A 186 12.35 -43.23 -11.13
CA LEU A 186 12.88 -42.18 -12.00
C LEU A 186 11.74 -41.40 -12.68
N ALA A 187 10.73 -42.10 -13.19
CA ALA A 187 9.54 -41.47 -13.77
C ALA A 187 8.76 -40.62 -12.76
N LEU A 188 8.58 -41.11 -11.53
CA LEU A 188 7.95 -40.34 -10.46
C LEU A 188 8.78 -39.09 -10.10
N THR A 189 10.10 -39.23 -10.04
CA THR A 189 11.00 -38.10 -9.75
C THR A 189 10.92 -37.02 -10.83
N GLU A 190 10.90 -37.41 -12.11
CA GLU A 190 10.69 -36.49 -13.24
C GLU A 190 9.32 -35.80 -13.15
N LEU A 191 8.26 -36.54 -12.84
CA LEU A 191 6.92 -35.97 -12.67
C LEU A 191 6.87 -34.98 -11.51
N THR A 192 7.46 -35.31 -10.36
CA THR A 192 7.53 -34.42 -9.19
C THR A 192 8.35 -33.17 -9.48
N ASP A 193 9.50 -33.29 -10.14
CA ASP A 193 10.33 -32.14 -10.51
C ASP A 193 9.63 -31.22 -11.51
N ARG A 194 8.96 -31.78 -12.53
CA ARG A 194 8.13 -30.99 -13.47
C ARG A 194 6.95 -30.31 -12.78
N ALA A 195 6.35 -31.00 -11.81
CA ALA A 195 5.21 -30.52 -11.05
C ALA A 195 5.58 -29.54 -9.93
N ASP A 196 6.87 -29.31 -9.65
CA ASP A 196 7.34 -28.47 -8.54
C ASP A 196 6.70 -27.07 -8.60
N PRO A 197 5.94 -26.67 -7.55
CA PRO A 197 5.24 -25.38 -7.53
C PRO A 197 6.20 -24.18 -7.50
N ARG A 198 7.47 -24.37 -7.14
CA ARG A 198 8.48 -23.32 -7.13
C ARG A 198 8.90 -22.93 -8.54
N ARG A 199 8.75 -23.83 -9.53
CA ARG A 199 9.14 -23.55 -10.92
C ARG A 199 8.22 -22.51 -11.52
N TRP A 200 8.83 -21.47 -12.08
CA TRP A 200 8.10 -20.50 -12.89
C TRP A 200 7.62 -21.18 -14.17
N ARG A 201 6.36 -20.90 -14.54
CA ARG A 201 5.69 -21.48 -15.70
C ARG A 201 5.13 -20.36 -16.55
N TYR A 202 5.78 -20.08 -17.67
CA TYR A 202 5.39 -18.99 -18.56
C TYR A 202 4.00 -19.18 -19.21
N ASN A 203 3.42 -20.37 -19.16
CA ASN A 203 2.13 -20.70 -19.77
C ASN A 203 1.02 -20.98 -18.74
N LEU A 204 1.24 -20.65 -17.46
CA LEU A 204 0.23 -20.85 -16.44
C LEU A 204 -0.89 -19.81 -16.59
N ALA A 205 -2.15 -20.27 -16.53
CA ALA A 205 -3.29 -19.38 -16.48
C ALA A 205 -3.35 -18.65 -15.13
N GLY A 206 -3.81 -17.40 -15.12
CA GLY A 206 -3.94 -16.61 -13.89
C GLY A 206 -2.63 -16.03 -13.36
N ARG A 207 -1.58 -15.94 -14.18
CA ARG A 207 -0.39 -15.14 -13.86
C ARG A 207 -0.75 -13.66 -13.81
N ASP A 208 -0.17 -12.98 -12.84
CA ASP A 208 -0.31 -11.56 -12.61
C ASP A 208 0.95 -10.99 -11.93
N GLY A 209 0.96 -9.68 -11.67
CA GLY A 209 2.10 -9.04 -11.03
C GLY A 209 2.37 -9.56 -9.61
N ALA A 210 1.34 -9.94 -8.84
CA ALA A 210 1.51 -10.50 -7.50
C ALA A 210 2.28 -11.83 -7.52
N THR A 211 1.84 -12.75 -8.37
CA THR A 211 2.46 -14.08 -8.50
C THR A 211 3.91 -13.96 -8.99
N ALA A 212 4.19 -13.05 -9.93
CA ALA A 212 5.56 -12.74 -10.36
C ALA A 212 6.42 -12.15 -9.24
N ALA A 213 5.90 -11.15 -8.52
CA ALA A 213 6.63 -10.49 -7.43
C ALA A 213 6.95 -11.47 -6.29
N SER A 214 5.98 -12.29 -5.87
CA SER A 214 6.20 -13.33 -4.86
C SER A 214 7.25 -14.34 -5.31
N TRP A 215 7.20 -14.79 -6.57
CA TRP A 215 8.18 -15.74 -7.08
C TRP A 215 9.60 -15.16 -7.08
N LEU A 216 9.77 -13.90 -7.50
CA LEU A 216 11.05 -13.20 -7.46
C LEU A 216 11.57 -13.00 -6.03
N ALA A 217 10.70 -12.64 -5.08
CA ALA A 217 11.05 -12.50 -3.66
C ALA A 217 11.53 -13.83 -3.06
N ASP A 218 10.86 -14.93 -3.40
CA ASP A 218 11.26 -16.28 -2.97
C ASP A 218 12.63 -16.65 -3.54
N ARG A 219 12.94 -16.28 -4.79
CA ARG A 219 14.27 -16.53 -5.39
C ARG A 219 15.37 -15.75 -4.71
N LEU A 220 15.08 -14.54 -4.23
CA LEU A 220 16.03 -13.77 -3.44
C LEU A 220 16.19 -14.35 -2.03
N THR A 221 15.19 -15.02 -1.47
CA THR A 221 15.26 -15.57 -0.10
C THR A 221 15.88 -16.97 -0.05
N ASP A 222 15.56 -17.86 -1.00
CA ASP A 222 15.94 -19.28 -0.98
C ASP A 222 16.68 -19.75 -2.25
N PRO A 223 17.98 -20.04 -2.17
CA PRO A 223 18.76 -20.58 -3.29
C PRO A 223 18.51 -22.08 -3.54
N ALA A 224 17.83 -22.81 -2.66
CA ALA A 224 17.63 -24.25 -2.79
C ALA A 224 16.47 -24.58 -3.75
N GLY A 225 16.62 -25.65 -4.53
CA GLY A 225 15.57 -26.17 -5.42
C GLY A 225 16.04 -26.37 -6.87
N PRO A 226 15.12 -26.40 -7.85
CA PRO A 226 15.43 -26.64 -9.26
C PRO A 226 16.16 -25.48 -9.97
N PHE A 227 16.83 -24.60 -9.25
CA PHE A 227 17.42 -23.36 -9.78
C PHE A 227 18.94 -23.37 -9.64
N LYS A 228 19.60 -22.63 -10.51
CA LYS A 228 20.98 -22.18 -10.32
C LYS A 228 20.99 -20.98 -9.35
N PRO A 229 22.11 -20.73 -8.66
CA PRO A 229 22.23 -19.52 -7.85
C PRO A 229 22.11 -18.27 -8.73
N LEU A 230 21.46 -17.23 -8.21
CA LEU A 230 21.44 -15.91 -8.83
C LEU A 230 22.83 -15.28 -8.78
N THR A 231 23.22 -14.62 -9.86
CA THR A 231 24.41 -13.77 -9.92
C THR A 231 24.14 -12.42 -9.26
N ASP A 232 25.19 -11.71 -8.84
CA ASP A 232 25.04 -10.38 -8.23
C ASP A 232 24.37 -9.38 -9.19
N THR A 233 24.72 -9.43 -10.48
CA THR A 233 24.07 -8.60 -11.53
C THR A 233 22.57 -8.86 -11.63
N GLN A 234 22.14 -10.13 -11.53
CA GLN A 234 20.71 -10.46 -11.52
C GLN A 234 20.02 -9.95 -10.25
N ILE A 235 20.67 -10.03 -9.09
CA ILE A 235 20.12 -9.52 -7.83
C ILE A 235 19.95 -7.99 -7.90
N GLU A 236 20.95 -7.29 -8.41
CA GLU A 236 20.90 -5.84 -8.61
C GLU A 236 19.79 -5.45 -9.60
N TRP A 237 19.67 -6.17 -10.70
CA TRP A 237 18.64 -5.92 -11.71
C TRP A 237 17.23 -6.14 -11.16
N ILE A 238 17.00 -7.26 -10.45
CA ILE A 238 15.73 -7.53 -9.77
C ILE A 238 15.41 -6.40 -8.78
N GLY A 239 16.39 -5.98 -7.98
CA GLY A 239 16.20 -4.89 -7.02
C GLY A 239 15.87 -3.55 -7.68
N ALA A 240 16.50 -3.22 -8.80
CA ALA A 240 16.24 -1.99 -9.53
C ALA A 240 14.81 -1.94 -10.09
N VAL A 241 14.35 -3.03 -10.71
CA VAL A 241 12.99 -3.16 -11.25
C VAL A 241 11.96 -3.14 -10.11
N ALA A 242 12.19 -3.92 -9.05
CA ALA A 242 11.31 -3.95 -7.88
C ALA A 242 11.09 -2.56 -7.28
N ALA A 243 12.18 -1.81 -7.08
CA ALA A 243 12.10 -0.45 -6.55
C ALA A 243 11.38 0.51 -7.51
N ALA A 244 11.54 0.35 -8.83
CA ALA A 244 10.84 1.16 -9.84
C ALA A 244 9.34 0.86 -9.88
N CYS A 245 8.95 -0.43 -9.85
CA CYS A 245 7.56 -0.85 -9.71
C CYS A 245 6.94 -0.33 -8.42
N ARG A 246 7.66 -0.43 -7.29
CA ARG A 246 7.19 0.05 -5.99
C ARG A 246 6.93 1.55 -6.00
N ARG A 247 7.83 2.35 -6.56
CA ARG A 247 7.66 3.81 -6.70
C ARG A 247 6.46 4.20 -7.55
N ARG A 248 6.10 3.41 -8.57
CA ARG A 248 4.90 3.64 -9.38
C ARG A 248 3.61 3.19 -8.69
N ALA A 249 3.67 2.08 -7.94
CA ALA A 249 2.53 1.56 -7.19
C ALA A 249 2.17 2.45 -5.99
N GLU A 250 3.15 3.06 -5.33
CA GLU A 250 2.95 3.80 -4.08
C GLU A 250 1.95 4.98 -4.22
N PRO A 251 2.01 5.85 -5.25
CA PRO A 251 1.00 6.87 -5.46
C PRO A 251 -0.41 6.32 -5.68
N LEU A 252 -0.55 5.14 -6.30
CA LEU A 252 -1.87 4.53 -6.56
C LEU A 252 -2.50 4.01 -5.26
N LEU A 253 -1.68 3.45 -4.37
CA LEU A 253 -2.09 2.98 -3.04
C LEU A 253 -2.30 4.13 -2.06
N ALA A 254 -1.53 5.21 -2.21
CA ALA A 254 -1.71 6.44 -1.45
C ALA A 254 -2.92 7.26 -1.93
N SER A 255 -3.42 6.98 -3.13
CA SER A 255 -4.61 7.63 -3.68
C SER A 255 -5.83 7.17 -2.89
N PRO A 256 -6.53 8.08 -2.19
CA PRO A 256 -7.61 7.74 -1.28
C PRO A 256 -8.83 7.32 -2.09
N THR A 257 -8.88 6.04 -2.41
CA THR A 257 -10.09 5.39 -2.94
C THR A 257 -10.77 4.54 -1.89
N THR A 258 -10.75 5.07 -0.67
CA THR A 258 -11.77 4.85 0.34
C THR A 258 -12.42 6.20 0.58
N ALA A 259 -13.75 6.24 0.45
CA ALA A 259 -14.55 7.39 0.82
C ALA A 259 -14.15 7.85 2.24
N ASP A 260 -13.99 9.16 2.38
CA ASP A 260 -13.70 9.90 3.62
C ASP A 260 -12.30 9.79 4.22
N GLY A 261 -11.35 10.54 3.65
CA GLY A 261 -10.20 11.02 4.41
C GLY A 261 -9.05 11.49 3.54
N GLN A 262 -9.15 12.70 2.99
CA GLN A 262 -7.97 13.37 2.44
C GLN A 262 -6.87 13.38 3.52
N ALA A 263 -5.69 12.85 3.20
CA ALA A 263 -4.56 12.86 4.11
C ALA A 263 -4.21 14.32 4.42
N VAL A 264 -4.48 14.77 5.65
CA VAL A 264 -4.15 16.12 6.09
C VAL A 264 -2.78 16.06 6.75
N ASP A 265 -1.83 16.77 6.15
CA ASP A 265 -0.54 17.04 6.77
C ASP A 265 -0.77 17.78 8.09
N LEU A 266 -0.41 17.12 9.19
CA LEU A 266 -0.41 17.76 10.49
C LEU A 266 0.77 18.72 10.55
N PRO A 267 0.64 19.93 11.13
CA PRO A 267 1.77 20.81 11.40
C PRO A 267 2.75 20.25 12.47
N LEU A 268 2.60 18.96 12.79
CA LEU A 268 3.37 18.21 13.77
C LEU A 268 4.38 17.34 13.03
N VAL A 269 5.63 17.43 13.48
CA VAL A 269 6.69 16.53 13.04
C VAL A 269 6.80 15.37 14.01
N CYS A 270 7.05 14.18 13.48
CA CYS A 270 7.49 13.04 14.27
C CYS A 270 8.84 13.36 14.94
N GLU A 271 9.21 12.64 15.99
CA GLU A 271 10.54 12.79 16.60
C GLU A 271 11.70 12.48 15.64
N CYS A 272 11.44 11.69 14.59
CA CYS A 272 12.38 11.47 13.49
C CYS A 272 12.51 12.66 12.53
N GLY A 273 11.74 13.74 12.73
CA GLY A 273 11.65 14.90 11.84
C GLY A 273 10.73 14.72 10.63
N GLY A 274 10.15 13.53 10.45
CA GLY A 274 9.24 13.24 9.35
C GLY A 274 7.86 13.89 9.53
N GLN A 275 7.30 14.39 8.43
CA GLN A 275 5.96 14.94 8.36
C GLN A 275 4.92 13.87 8.74
N LEU A 276 3.95 14.24 9.58
CA LEU A 276 2.84 13.36 9.93
C LEU A 276 1.63 13.67 9.05
N SER A 277 1.03 12.64 8.47
CA SER A 277 -0.23 12.74 7.74
C SER A 277 -1.31 11.93 8.44
N VAL A 278 -2.51 12.49 8.55
CA VAL A 278 -3.68 11.79 9.08
C VAL A 278 -4.63 11.48 7.95
N THR A 279 -4.93 10.20 7.77
CA THR A 279 -5.98 9.71 6.91
C THR A 279 -7.15 9.29 7.79
N ASN A 280 -8.29 9.96 7.65
CA ASN A 280 -9.52 9.45 8.26
C ASN A 280 -10.04 8.27 7.41
N SER A 281 -10.74 7.35 8.03
CA SER A 281 -11.65 6.42 7.38
C SER A 281 -13.02 6.53 8.06
N VAL A 282 -14.04 5.89 7.49
CA VAL A 282 -15.42 5.97 7.98
C VAL A 282 -15.56 5.57 9.45
N ASP A 283 -14.74 4.62 9.91
CA ASP A 283 -14.82 4.05 11.26
C ASP A 283 -13.55 4.23 12.12
N ASP A 284 -12.46 4.77 11.57
CA ASP A 284 -11.18 4.92 12.27
C ASP A 284 -10.35 6.10 11.72
N PHE A 285 -9.24 6.43 12.36
CA PHE A 285 -8.25 7.34 11.79
C PHE A 285 -6.85 6.74 11.88
N ARG A 286 -6.08 6.95 10.81
CA ARG A 286 -4.72 6.45 10.66
C ARG A 286 -3.77 7.64 10.59
N VAL A 287 -2.79 7.69 11.48
CA VAL A 287 -1.69 8.66 11.40
C VAL A 287 -0.45 7.94 10.88
N ARG A 288 0.21 8.46 9.86
CA ARG A 288 1.47 7.90 9.33
C ARG A 288 2.57 8.95 9.35
N CYS A 289 3.78 8.53 9.69
CA CYS A 289 4.97 9.35 9.51
C CYS A 289 5.61 9.08 8.15
N ALA A 290 5.83 10.13 7.35
CA ALA A 290 6.52 10.05 6.07
C ALA A 290 8.03 9.72 6.21
N GLY A 291 8.64 10.00 7.36
CA GLY A 291 10.07 9.77 7.60
C GLY A 291 10.39 8.35 8.05
N CYS A 292 9.71 7.87 9.11
CA CYS A 292 9.99 6.54 9.69
C CYS A 292 8.96 5.46 9.30
N GLY A 293 7.89 5.81 8.59
CA GLY A 293 6.86 4.86 8.15
C GLY A 293 5.95 4.33 9.27
N ILE A 294 6.19 4.70 10.53
CA ILE A 294 5.34 4.28 11.65
C ILE A 294 3.91 4.76 11.42
N THR A 295 2.98 3.86 11.68
CA THR A 295 1.55 4.07 11.49
C THR A 295 0.83 3.81 12.81
N TRP A 296 -0.07 4.72 13.19
CA TRP A 296 -0.92 4.62 14.37
C TRP A 296 -2.38 4.56 13.93
N THR A 297 -3.18 3.67 14.53
CA THR A 297 -4.62 3.55 14.26
C THR A 297 -5.44 3.85 15.53
N GLY A 298 -6.68 4.35 15.37
CA GLY A 298 -7.38 5.14 16.36
C GLY A 298 -7.76 4.44 17.65
N THR A 299 -7.95 3.11 17.69
CA THR A 299 -8.13 2.39 18.96
C THR A 299 -6.84 2.31 19.77
N SER A 300 -5.72 1.97 19.13
CA SER A 300 -4.41 1.88 19.79
C SER A 300 -3.90 3.24 20.29
N LEU A 301 -4.17 4.31 19.53
CA LEU A 301 -3.81 5.67 19.92
C LEU A 301 -4.68 6.15 21.10
N LEU A 302 -5.99 5.90 21.07
CA LEU A 302 -6.89 6.28 22.16
C LEU A 302 -6.65 5.48 23.43
N GLU A 303 -6.32 4.19 23.33
CA GLU A 303 -5.96 3.35 24.48
C GLU A 303 -4.63 3.77 25.10
N GLN A 304 -3.61 4.07 24.29
CA GLN A 304 -2.34 4.62 24.81
C GLN A 304 -2.51 5.99 25.45
N LEU A 305 -3.40 6.84 24.92
CA LEU A 305 -3.72 8.16 25.50
C LEU A 305 -4.61 8.07 26.75
N ARG A 306 -5.35 6.98 26.95
CA ARG A 306 -6.21 6.70 28.14
C ARG A 306 -5.47 5.98 29.26
N ALA A 307 -4.43 5.20 28.93
CA ALA A 307 -3.63 4.45 29.89
C ALA A 307 -2.53 5.29 30.60
N THR A 308 -2.38 6.56 30.22
CA THR A 308 -1.43 7.55 30.76
C THR A 308 -2.16 8.79 31.27
#